data_AF-A0A2N1HZM7-F1
#
_entry.id   AF-A0A2N1HZM7-F1
#
_cell.length_a   1.000
_cell.length_b   1.000
_cell.length_c   1.000
_cell.angle_alpha   90.00
_cell.angle_beta   90.00
_cell.angle_gamma   90.00
#
_symmetry.space_group_name_H-M   'P 1'
#
loop_
_entity.id
_entity.type
_entity.pdbx_description
1 polymer ?
#
loop_
_entity_poly.entity_id
_entity_poly.type
_entity_poly.pdbx_seq_one_letter_code
_entity_poly.pdbx_strand_id
1 'polypeptide(L)'
;MRNKLGLLLGLFFAASFSANAVVINIQSLDIASNFSELDLKTYWDTSATSATPEDEYTGLNALPGLYFKGRQNNNTLYKLVATFDYTEKGPFDFFAGLDAGKGAEIFVVGSKVFDDSSDIWWKLNWNNSDVIKISFEFFGGVNTMELYWAEGRNSGGNSFKITQDVSAPGALVMMMLGLGGLLARRKIKA
;
A
#
# COMPACT_ATOMS: atom_id res chain seq x y z
N MET A 1 -50.47 -25.15 34.14
CA MET A 1 -49.44 -24.15 34.46
C MET A 1 -48.57 -23.96 33.23
N ARG A 2 -48.57 -22.74 32.67
CA ARG A 2 -47.72 -22.32 31.53
C ARG A 2 -46.30 -22.09 32.04
N ASN A 3 -45.30 -22.37 31.21
CA ASN A 3 -44.14 -21.51 30.87
C ASN A 3 -43.15 -22.35 30.04
N LYS A 4 -43.33 -22.38 28.71
CA LYS A 4 -42.72 -21.47 27.71
C LYS A 4 -41.24 -21.79 27.46
N LEU A 5 -41.02 -22.45 26.32
CA LEU A 5 -39.82 -22.44 25.48
C LEU A 5 -39.10 -21.08 25.54
N GLY A 6 -37.80 -21.11 25.78
CA GLY A 6 -36.90 -19.98 25.60
C GLY A 6 -35.70 -20.40 24.76
N LEU A 7 -35.88 -20.39 23.44
CA LEU A 7 -34.80 -20.49 22.46
C LEU A 7 -33.98 -19.19 22.55
N LEU A 8 -32.76 -19.25 23.08
CA LEU A 8 -31.84 -18.11 23.02
C LEU A 8 -31.03 -18.22 21.73
N LEU A 9 -31.61 -17.70 20.64
CA LEU A 9 -30.90 -17.48 19.38
C LEU A 9 -30.07 -16.21 19.54
N GLY A 10 -28.82 -16.37 19.97
CA GLY A 10 -27.85 -15.28 19.95
C GLY A 10 -27.45 -14.99 18.50
N LEU A 11 -28.12 -14.03 17.87
CA LEU A 11 -27.57 -13.38 16.68
C LEU A 11 -26.28 -12.67 17.10
N PHE A 12 -25.14 -13.30 16.84
CA PHE A 12 -23.89 -12.57 16.70
C PHE A 12 -24.00 -11.76 15.41
N PHE A 13 -24.45 -10.52 15.53
CA PHE A 13 -24.15 -9.49 14.54
C PHE A 13 -22.63 -9.28 14.60
N ALA A 14 -21.89 -10.04 13.80
CA ALA A 14 -20.53 -9.65 13.45
C ALA A 14 -20.69 -8.37 12.63
N ALA A 15 -20.49 -7.22 13.28
CA ALA A 15 -20.36 -5.96 12.57
C ALA A 15 -19.24 -6.14 11.54
N SER A 16 -19.61 -6.09 10.26
CA SER A 16 -18.67 -6.03 9.15
C SER A 16 -17.92 -4.70 9.29
N PHE A 17 -16.71 -4.73 9.83
CA PHE A 17 -15.79 -3.63 9.68
C PHE A 17 -15.33 -3.66 8.22
N SER A 18 -15.99 -2.92 7.31
CA SER A 18 -15.34 -2.55 6.05
C SER A 18 -14.39 -1.39 6.34
N ALA A 19 -13.29 -1.68 7.04
CA ALA A 19 -12.11 -0.84 6.90
C ALA A 19 -11.62 -1.12 5.48
N ASN A 20 -11.84 -0.18 4.57
CA ASN A 20 -11.17 -0.19 3.27
C ASN A 20 -9.67 -0.36 3.53
N ALA A 21 -9.14 -1.54 3.26
CA ALA A 21 -7.85 -1.98 3.80
C ALA A 21 -6.81 -1.96 2.69
N VAL A 22 -5.77 -1.14 2.86
CA VAL A 22 -4.48 -1.40 2.23
C VAL A 22 -3.66 -2.23 3.20
N VAL A 23 -3.05 -3.31 2.71
CA VAL A 23 -1.98 -4.04 3.40
C VAL A 23 -0.75 -3.98 2.52
N ILE A 24 0.38 -3.57 3.09
CA ILE A 24 1.67 -3.54 2.42
C ILE A 24 2.60 -4.50 3.12
N ASN A 25 3.20 -5.41 2.36
CA ASN A 25 4.22 -6.33 2.85
C ASN A 25 5.51 -6.11 2.07
N ILE A 26 6.63 -5.98 2.79
CA ILE A 26 7.96 -5.89 2.20
C ILE A 26 8.72 -7.16 2.56
N GLN A 27 9.35 -7.75 1.55
CA GLN A 27 10.21 -8.91 1.69
C GLN A 27 11.51 -8.68 0.94
N SER A 28 12.52 -9.49 1.26
CA SER A 28 13.80 -9.44 0.58
C SER A 28 14.41 -10.83 0.33
N LEU A 29 15.34 -10.88 -0.62
CA LEU A 29 16.25 -11.99 -0.82
C LEU A 29 17.66 -11.46 -1.09
N ASP A 30 18.67 -12.20 -0.61
CA ASP A 30 20.05 -11.88 -0.95
C ASP A 30 20.33 -12.32 -2.40
N ILE A 31 20.96 -11.43 -3.17
CA ILE A 31 21.37 -11.69 -4.56
C ILE A 31 22.89 -11.79 -4.66
N ALA A 32 23.36 -12.43 -5.74
CA ALA A 32 24.79 -12.53 -6.01
C ALA A 32 25.42 -11.15 -6.28
N SER A 33 26.70 -10.98 -5.96
CA SER A 33 27.40 -9.70 -6.19
C SER A 33 27.48 -9.26 -7.66
N ASN A 34 27.40 -10.22 -8.58
CA ASN A 34 27.38 -10.00 -10.02
C ASN A 34 25.96 -9.98 -10.59
N PHE A 35 24.93 -9.76 -9.76
CA PHE A 35 23.55 -9.70 -10.21
C PHE A 35 23.37 -8.64 -11.32
N SER A 36 22.78 -9.09 -12.42
CA SER A 36 22.58 -8.33 -13.66
C SER A 36 21.28 -8.74 -14.37
N GLU A 37 20.33 -9.32 -13.62
CA GLU A 37 19.05 -9.71 -14.19
C GLU A 37 18.25 -8.47 -14.57
N LEU A 38 17.65 -8.51 -15.76
CA LEU A 38 16.79 -7.44 -16.27
C LEU A 38 15.32 -7.65 -15.92
N ASP A 39 14.94 -8.88 -15.54
CA ASP A 39 13.59 -9.25 -15.15
C ASP A 39 13.59 -9.66 -13.67
N LEU A 40 13.38 -8.68 -12.80
CA LEU A 40 13.47 -8.83 -11.35
C LEU A 40 12.33 -9.68 -10.83
N LYS A 41 11.12 -9.54 -11.39
CA LYS A 41 9.97 -10.36 -11.00
C LYS A 41 10.18 -11.83 -11.34
N THR A 42 10.63 -12.15 -12.56
CA THR A 42 10.90 -13.54 -12.95
C THR A 42 11.99 -14.15 -12.07
N TYR A 43 13.05 -13.38 -11.77
CA TYR A 43 14.07 -13.84 -10.83
C TYR A 43 13.50 -14.10 -9.43
N TRP A 44 12.69 -13.17 -8.91
CA TRP A 44 12.01 -13.35 -7.62
C TRP A 44 11.18 -14.63 -7.59
N ASP A 45 10.29 -14.80 -8.56
CA ASP A 45 9.34 -15.93 -8.60
C ASP A 45 10.04 -17.29 -8.69
N THR A 46 11.24 -17.33 -9.27
CA THR A 46 12.04 -18.55 -9.39
C THR A 46 12.97 -18.79 -8.20
N SER A 47 13.41 -17.72 -7.51
CA SER A 47 14.46 -17.80 -6.48
C SER A 47 13.94 -17.70 -5.05
N ALA A 48 12.74 -17.14 -4.82
CA ALA A 48 12.18 -16.83 -3.50
C ALA A 48 11.65 -18.09 -2.76
N THR A 49 12.53 -19.06 -2.50
CA THR A 49 12.23 -20.27 -1.72
C THR A 49 12.10 -19.99 -0.21
N SER A 50 12.71 -18.91 0.28
CA SER A 50 12.63 -18.44 1.67
C SER A 50 12.93 -16.94 1.76
N ALA A 51 12.05 -16.12 1.17
CA ALA A 51 12.18 -14.66 1.29
C ALA A 51 12.09 -14.22 2.76
N THR A 52 12.91 -13.26 3.15
CA THR A 52 12.87 -12.72 4.51
C THR A 52 11.79 -11.64 4.59
N PRO A 53 10.83 -11.73 5.53
CA PRO A 53 9.94 -10.61 5.83
C PRO A 53 10.73 -9.43 6.38
N GLU A 54 10.48 -8.23 5.86
CA GLU A 54 11.14 -7.00 6.32
C GLU A 54 10.19 -6.15 7.16
N ASP A 55 9.01 -5.83 6.63
CA ASP A 55 8.03 -4.98 7.29
C ASP A 55 6.60 -5.26 6.79
N GLU A 56 5.62 -4.85 7.60
CA GLU A 56 4.20 -4.88 7.25
C GLU A 56 3.50 -3.59 7.73
N TYR A 57 2.65 -3.03 6.87
CA TYR A 57 1.92 -1.79 7.13
C TYR A 57 0.45 -1.93 6.74
N THR A 58 -0.44 -1.25 7.46
CA THR A 58 -1.89 -1.29 7.20
C THR A 58 -2.51 0.10 7.15
N GLY A 59 -3.50 0.27 6.26
CA GLY A 59 -4.28 1.49 6.09
C GLY A 59 -3.65 2.55 5.17
N LEU A 60 -4.51 3.31 4.48
CA LEU A 60 -4.10 4.39 3.56
C LEU A 60 -3.49 5.60 4.29
N ASN A 61 -3.92 5.87 5.52
CA ASN A 61 -3.38 6.96 6.35
C ASN A 61 -1.93 6.74 6.80
N ALA A 62 -1.39 5.52 6.63
CA ALA A 62 0.03 5.23 6.85
C ALA A 62 0.94 5.72 5.70
N LEU A 63 0.37 6.27 4.61
CA LEU A 63 1.08 6.52 3.35
C LEU A 63 1.34 7.99 2.95
N PRO A 64 1.28 9.04 3.80
CA PRO A 64 1.80 10.35 3.41
C PRO A 64 3.33 10.33 3.17
N GLY A 65 4.01 9.25 3.60
CA GLY A 65 5.39 8.92 3.30
C GLY A 65 5.86 7.79 4.22
N LEU A 66 5.94 6.57 3.69
CA LEU A 66 6.54 5.43 4.35
C LEU A 66 8.05 5.48 4.18
N TYR A 67 8.80 5.15 5.22
CA TYR A 67 10.25 5.05 5.17
C TYR A 67 10.68 3.64 5.58
N PHE A 68 11.41 2.99 4.70
CA PHE A 68 11.96 1.66 4.88
C PHE A 68 13.49 1.76 4.84
N LYS A 69 14.17 1.22 5.86
CA LYS A 69 15.62 1.09 5.82
C LYS A 69 15.96 -0.26 5.23
N GLY A 70 16.71 -0.26 4.14
CA GLY A 70 17.27 -1.49 3.62
C GLY A 70 18.37 -2.06 4.52
N ARG A 71 18.96 -3.14 4.03
CA ARG A 71 20.02 -3.90 4.68
C ARG A 71 21.41 -3.33 4.33
N GLN A 72 22.29 -3.33 5.33
CA GLN A 72 23.68 -2.89 5.16
C GLN A 72 24.58 -4.05 4.72
N ASN A 73 25.58 -3.73 3.88
CA ASN A 73 26.65 -4.63 3.44
C ASN A 73 26.18 -5.90 2.72
N ASN A 74 25.08 -5.84 1.98
CA ASN A 74 24.57 -6.94 1.18
C ASN A 74 24.06 -6.47 -0.19
N ASN A 75 23.95 -7.42 -1.12
CA ASN A 75 23.21 -7.20 -2.36
C ASN A 75 21.84 -7.80 -2.14
N THR A 76 20.78 -7.04 -2.43
CA THR A 76 19.43 -7.44 -2.09
C THR A 76 18.49 -7.14 -3.23
N LEU A 77 17.59 -8.07 -3.49
CA LEU A 77 16.38 -7.82 -4.24
C LEU A 77 15.24 -7.76 -3.24
N TYR A 78 14.45 -6.69 -3.32
CA TYR A 78 13.26 -6.50 -2.50
C TYR A 78 12.01 -6.69 -3.33
N LYS A 79 10.94 -7.09 -2.63
CA LYS A 79 9.58 -7.11 -3.14
C LYS A 79 8.68 -6.36 -2.15
N LEU A 80 7.92 -5.40 -2.65
CA LEU A 80 6.81 -4.78 -1.95
C LEU A 80 5.52 -5.23 -2.63
N VAL A 81 4.57 -5.75 -1.84
CA VAL A 81 3.21 -6.05 -2.31
C VAL A 81 2.24 -5.15 -1.56
N ALA A 82 1.55 -4.29 -2.28
CA ALA A 82 0.43 -3.51 -1.79
C ALA A 82 -0.88 -4.16 -2.25
N THR A 83 -1.65 -4.70 -1.31
CA THR A 83 -2.97 -5.27 -1.54
C THR A 83 -4.03 -4.24 -1.13
N PHE A 84 -4.92 -3.92 -2.06
CA PHE A 84 -6.00 -2.97 -1.90
C PHE A 84 -7.31 -3.73 -1.90
N ASP A 85 -7.99 -3.81 -0.76
CA ASP A 85 -9.35 -4.33 -0.67
C ASP A 85 -10.33 -3.17 -0.51
N TYR A 86 -10.76 -2.63 -1.65
CA TYR A 86 -11.63 -1.45 -1.74
C TYR A 86 -12.83 -1.76 -2.62
N THR A 87 -14.04 -1.48 -2.12
CA THR A 87 -15.24 -1.53 -2.97
C THR A 87 -15.34 -0.35 -3.92
N GLU A 88 -14.64 0.75 -3.61
CA GLU A 88 -14.64 1.98 -4.38
C GLU A 88 -13.61 1.93 -5.50
N LYS A 89 -14.02 2.41 -6.68
CA LYS A 89 -13.16 2.57 -7.85
C LYS A 89 -12.49 3.92 -7.80
N GLY A 90 -11.28 4.04 -8.34
CA GLY A 90 -10.70 5.35 -8.53
C GLY A 90 -9.23 5.37 -8.91
N PRO A 91 -8.74 6.56 -9.28
CA PRO A 91 -7.34 6.79 -9.60
C PRO A 91 -6.47 6.82 -8.33
N PHE A 92 -5.30 6.23 -8.47
CA PHE A 92 -4.23 6.23 -7.48
C PHE A 92 -2.93 6.68 -8.14
N ASP A 93 -2.15 7.45 -7.40
CA ASP A 93 -0.75 7.70 -7.69
C ASP A 93 0.12 6.93 -6.70
N PHE A 94 1.17 6.31 -7.20
CA PHE A 94 2.23 5.71 -6.41
C PHE A 94 3.55 6.41 -6.69
N PHE A 95 4.28 6.67 -5.61
CA PHE A 95 5.60 7.26 -5.62
C PHE A 95 6.57 6.34 -4.89
N ALA A 96 7.74 6.12 -5.48
CA ALA A 96 8.82 5.36 -4.87
C ALA A 96 10.14 6.11 -5.05
N GLY A 97 10.73 6.55 -3.94
CA GLY A 97 12.12 6.98 -3.88
C GLY A 97 12.94 5.80 -3.36
N LEU A 98 13.78 5.21 -4.21
CA LEU A 98 14.45 3.94 -3.93
C LEU A 98 15.96 4.12 -3.88
N ASP A 99 16.64 3.27 -3.12
CA ASP A 99 18.04 2.95 -3.34
C ASP A 99 18.06 1.65 -4.17
N ALA A 100 18.18 1.82 -5.49
CA ALA A 100 18.03 0.73 -6.46
C ALA A 100 19.03 0.87 -7.61
N GLY A 101 20.30 0.64 -7.30
CA GLY A 101 21.45 0.64 -8.20
C GLY A 101 21.44 -0.48 -9.24
N LYS A 102 20.45 -1.38 -9.19
CA LYS A 102 20.18 -2.42 -10.18
C LYS A 102 18.80 -2.29 -10.84
N GLY A 103 18.12 -1.16 -10.61
CA GLY A 103 16.83 -0.88 -11.20
C GLY A 103 15.62 -1.39 -10.41
N ALA A 104 14.44 -1.17 -10.99
CA ALA A 104 13.16 -1.48 -10.40
C ALA A 104 12.09 -1.81 -11.46
N GLU A 105 11.13 -2.65 -11.08
CA GLU A 105 9.95 -2.99 -11.89
C GLU A 105 8.68 -2.81 -11.05
N ILE A 106 7.61 -2.29 -11.67
CA ILE A 106 6.30 -2.18 -11.01
C ILE A 106 5.24 -2.87 -11.85
N PHE A 107 4.41 -3.67 -11.18
CA PHE A 107 3.27 -4.37 -11.73
C PHE A 107 1.99 -3.92 -11.04
N VAL A 108 0.94 -3.68 -11.81
CA VAL A 108 -0.39 -3.35 -11.30
C VAL A 108 -1.38 -4.36 -11.87
N VAL A 109 -2.06 -5.10 -10.98
CA VAL A 109 -2.95 -6.22 -11.35
C VAL A 109 -2.25 -7.19 -12.32
N GLY A 110 -0.99 -7.51 -12.02
CA GLY A 110 -0.15 -8.42 -12.81
C GLY A 110 0.44 -7.84 -14.11
N SER A 111 0.07 -6.62 -14.51
CA SER A 111 0.60 -5.98 -15.73
C SER A 111 1.81 -5.10 -15.39
N LYS A 112 2.94 -5.26 -16.11
CA LYS A 112 4.11 -4.38 -15.92
C LYS A 112 3.80 -2.96 -16.40
N VAL A 113 3.93 -1.99 -15.51
CA VAL A 113 3.66 -0.56 -15.76
C VAL A 113 4.91 0.31 -15.64
N PHE A 114 5.98 -0.22 -15.06
CA PHE A 114 7.28 0.44 -14.95
C PHE A 114 8.39 -0.59 -15.03
N ASP A 115 9.48 -0.22 -15.70
CA ASP A 115 10.69 -1.01 -15.89
C ASP A 115 11.85 -0.05 -16.14
N ASP A 116 12.81 -0.01 -15.21
CA ASP A 116 14.02 0.76 -15.34
C ASP A 116 15.18 -0.05 -14.76
N SER A 117 16.28 -0.14 -15.52
CA SER A 117 17.50 -0.87 -15.14
C SER A 117 18.65 0.05 -14.74
N SER A 118 18.40 1.36 -14.70
CA SER A 118 19.38 2.37 -14.30
C SER A 118 19.54 2.44 -12.78
N ASP A 119 20.55 3.20 -12.36
CA ASP A 119 20.87 3.44 -10.97
C ASP A 119 19.95 4.53 -10.38
N ILE A 120 19.03 4.12 -9.50
CA ILE A 120 18.05 4.99 -8.87
C ILE A 120 18.50 5.30 -7.45
N TRP A 121 18.69 6.59 -7.17
CA TRP A 121 19.22 7.06 -5.89
C TRP A 121 18.12 7.52 -4.96
N TRP A 122 18.19 7.11 -3.69
CA TRP A 122 17.14 7.43 -2.73
C TRP A 122 16.88 8.93 -2.57
N LYS A 123 15.59 9.30 -2.50
CA LYS A 123 15.10 10.66 -2.26
C LYS A 123 13.82 10.66 -1.42
N LEU A 124 13.70 11.66 -0.55
CA LEU A 124 12.47 12.02 0.17
C LEU A 124 11.69 13.16 -0.50
N ASN A 125 12.30 13.86 -1.46
CA ASN A 125 11.63 14.90 -2.21
C ASN A 125 10.86 14.29 -3.37
N TRP A 126 9.53 14.19 -3.24
CA TRP A 126 8.62 13.59 -4.24
C TRP A 126 8.63 14.26 -5.63
N ASN A 127 9.27 15.43 -5.77
CA ASN A 127 9.44 16.12 -7.05
C ASN A 127 10.82 15.88 -7.69
N ASN A 128 11.66 15.02 -7.12
CA ASN A 128 12.97 14.70 -7.68
C ASN A 128 12.86 13.70 -8.84
N SER A 129 13.77 13.76 -9.81
CA SER A 129 13.80 12.86 -10.97
C SER A 129 14.05 11.40 -10.63
N ASP A 130 14.73 11.11 -9.51
CA ASP A 130 14.98 9.74 -9.06
C ASP A 130 13.74 9.14 -8.35
N VAL A 131 12.67 9.91 -8.17
CA VAL A 131 11.41 9.38 -7.65
C VAL A 131 10.61 8.81 -8.81
N ILE A 132 10.36 7.51 -8.76
CA ILE A 132 9.43 6.84 -9.66
C ILE A 132 8.03 7.32 -9.33
N LYS A 133 7.30 7.76 -10.35
CA LYS A 133 5.87 8.11 -10.27
C LYS A 133 5.10 7.29 -11.29
N ILE A 134 4.08 6.57 -10.82
CA ILE A 134 3.09 5.93 -11.69
C ILE A 134 1.68 6.30 -11.26
N SER A 135 0.75 6.30 -12.22
CA SER A 135 -0.68 6.50 -11.99
C SER A 135 -1.43 5.29 -12.52
N PHE A 136 -2.41 4.79 -11.76
CA PHE A 136 -3.22 3.64 -12.14
C PHE A 136 -4.65 3.76 -11.58
N GLU A 137 -5.56 2.97 -12.12
CA GLU A 137 -6.96 2.95 -11.68
C GLU A 137 -7.33 1.53 -11.23
N PHE A 138 -8.02 1.44 -10.09
CA PHE A 138 -8.65 0.19 -9.66
C PHE A 138 -10.13 0.21 -9.92
N PHE A 139 -10.64 -0.93 -10.41
CA PHE A 139 -12.05 -1.09 -10.77
C PHE A 139 -12.89 -1.68 -9.63
N GLY A 140 -12.39 -1.62 -8.39
CA GLY A 140 -13.00 -2.17 -7.17
C GLY A 140 -12.64 -3.63 -6.93
N GLY A 141 -12.93 -4.13 -5.73
CA GLY A 141 -12.52 -5.45 -5.24
C GLY A 141 -11.07 -5.49 -4.78
N VAL A 142 -10.51 -6.70 -4.69
CA VAL A 142 -9.12 -6.92 -4.29
C VAL A 142 -8.21 -6.69 -5.48
N ASN A 143 -7.33 -5.69 -5.37
CA ASN A 143 -6.34 -5.35 -6.38
C ASN A 143 -4.94 -5.38 -5.77
N THR A 144 -3.92 -5.65 -6.59
CA THR A 144 -2.53 -5.70 -6.14
C THR A 144 -1.64 -4.79 -6.97
N MET A 145 -0.67 -4.18 -6.29
CA MET A 145 0.49 -3.55 -6.91
C MET A 145 1.74 -4.21 -6.32
N GLU A 146 2.65 -4.61 -7.18
CA GLU A 146 3.92 -5.21 -6.81
C GLU A 146 5.06 -4.32 -7.29
N LEU A 147 6.00 -4.01 -6.42
CA LEU A 147 7.24 -3.31 -6.75
C LEU A 147 8.41 -4.24 -6.42
N TYR A 148 9.32 -4.39 -7.37
CA TYR A 148 10.57 -5.11 -7.23
C TYR A 148 11.72 -4.12 -7.43
N TRP A 149 12.73 -4.15 -6.58
CA TRP A 149 13.92 -3.30 -6.77
C TRP A 149 15.15 -3.98 -6.20
N ALA A 150 16.28 -3.81 -6.88
CA ALA A 150 17.53 -4.45 -6.50
C ALA A 150 18.62 -3.43 -6.23
N GLU A 151 19.44 -3.72 -5.22
CA GLU A 151 20.55 -2.89 -4.78
C GLU A 151 21.82 -3.73 -4.63
N GLY A 152 22.96 -3.11 -4.94
CA GLY A 152 24.28 -3.70 -4.80
C GLY A 152 25.05 -3.09 -3.62
N ARG A 153 25.65 -3.93 -2.79
CA ARG A 153 26.49 -3.58 -1.62
C ARG A 153 25.76 -2.96 -0.43
N ASN A 154 24.89 -1.97 -0.60
CA ASN A 154 24.25 -1.28 0.51
C ASN A 154 22.84 -0.83 0.14
N SER A 155 21.84 -1.51 0.69
CA SER A 155 20.45 -1.13 0.58
C SER A 155 20.17 -0.01 1.58
N GLY A 156 20.33 1.25 1.15
CA GLY A 156 20.12 2.44 1.96
C GLY A 156 18.65 2.71 2.26
N GLY A 157 18.28 3.99 2.30
CA GLY A 157 16.90 4.39 2.58
C GLY A 157 15.99 4.10 1.38
N ASN A 158 14.73 3.77 1.65
CA ASN A 158 13.68 3.67 0.65
C ASN A 158 12.46 4.39 1.19
N SER A 159 11.66 4.97 0.31
CA SER A 159 10.46 5.68 0.71
C SER A 159 9.34 5.56 -0.30
N PHE A 160 8.12 5.40 0.21
CA PHE A 160 6.95 5.13 -0.60
C PHE A 160 5.81 6.05 -0.23
N LYS A 161 4.99 6.42 -1.20
CA LYS A 161 3.76 7.19 -0.97
C LYS A 161 2.70 6.71 -1.94
N ILE A 162 1.49 6.52 -1.44
CA ILE A 162 0.30 6.24 -2.26
C ILE A 162 -0.71 7.34 -1.96
N THR A 163 -1.25 7.94 -3.00
CA THR A 163 -2.35 8.90 -2.88
C THR A 163 -3.51 8.45 -3.73
N GLN A 164 -4.69 8.36 -3.14
CA GLN A 164 -5.93 8.20 -3.88
C GLN A 164 -6.42 9.58 -4.28
N ASP A 165 -6.61 9.82 -5.58
CA ASP A 165 -7.28 11.03 -6.03
C ASP A 165 -8.79 10.81 -5.95
N VAL A 166 -9.33 11.11 -4.77
CA VAL A 166 -10.78 11.12 -4.57
C VAL A 166 -11.36 12.32 -5.29
N SER A 167 -11.84 12.12 -6.53
CA SER A 167 -12.73 13.09 -7.15
C SER A 167 -13.90 13.34 -6.20
N ALA A 168 -13.93 14.52 -5.58
CA ALA A 168 -14.89 14.81 -4.51
C ALA A 168 -16.15 15.45 -5.10
N PRO A 169 -17.24 14.67 -5.25
CA PRO A 169 -18.56 15.21 -4.95
C PRO A 169 -19.12 14.72 -3.60
N GLY A 170 -18.60 13.63 -3.04
CA GLY A 170 -19.19 12.96 -1.85
C GLY A 170 -18.62 13.35 -0.48
N ALA A 171 -17.33 13.71 -0.41
CA ALA A 171 -16.66 13.97 0.86
C ALA A 171 -17.13 15.26 1.56
N LEU A 172 -17.60 16.27 0.81
CA LEU A 172 -18.18 17.49 1.39
C LEU A 172 -19.54 17.24 2.06
N VAL A 173 -20.33 16.29 1.56
CA VAL A 173 -21.70 16.05 2.05
C VAL A 173 -21.69 15.36 3.41
N MET A 174 -20.73 14.45 3.66
CA MET A 174 -20.62 13.78 4.96
C MET A 174 -20.05 14.68 6.06
N MET A 175 -19.21 15.67 5.73
CA MET A 175 -18.78 16.68 6.71
C MET A 175 -19.86 17.72 7.02
N MET A 176 -20.74 18.07 6.07
CA MET A 176 -21.86 18.99 6.33
C MET A 176 -23.02 18.36 7.12
N LEU A 177 -23.24 17.05 7.00
CA LEU A 177 -24.23 16.34 7.84
C LEU A 177 -23.76 16.16 9.30
N GLY A 178 -22.44 16.14 9.55
CA GLY A 178 -21.87 16.05 10.90
C GLY A 178 -21.89 17.35 11.71
N LEU A 179 -22.02 18.52 11.06
CA LEU A 179 -21.99 19.82 11.74
C LEU A 179 -23.39 20.45 11.95
N GLY A 180 -24.45 19.90 11.35
CA GLY A 180 -25.83 20.39 11.47
C GLY A 180 -26.61 19.90 12.70
N GLY A 181 -26.06 18.95 13.47
CA GLY A 181 -26.77 18.26 14.55
C GLY A 181 -26.67 18.90 15.95
N LEU A 182 -25.88 19.96 16.14
CA LEU A 182 -25.59 20.51 17.47
C LEU A 182 -26.05 21.95 17.68
N LEU A 183 -27.36 22.20 17.55
CA LEU A 183 -28.02 23.39 18.12
C LEU A 183 -29.40 23.04 18.71
N ALA A 184 -29.45 22.09 19.63
CA ALA A 184 -30.57 21.99 20.57
C ALA A 184 -30.39 23.03 21.69
N ARG A 185 -30.65 24.32 21.43
CA ARG A 185 -30.85 25.30 22.52
C ARG A 185 -32.31 25.27 22.98
N ARG A 186 -32.50 24.49 24.06
CA ARG A 186 -33.59 24.53 25.02
C ARG A 186 -34.04 25.99 25.30
N LYS A 187 -35.25 26.38 24.86
CA LYS A 187 -36.02 27.45 25.51
C LYS A 187 -37.11 26.79 26.34
N ILE A 188 -36.91 26.80 27.65
CA ILE A 188 -37.96 26.55 28.63
C ILE A 188 -38.90 27.75 28.56
N LYS A 189 -40.20 27.51 28.32
CA LYS A 189 -41.26 28.48 28.59
C LYS A 189 -41.62 28.41 30.07
N ALA A 190 -41.65 29.57 30.72
CA ALA A 190 -42.72 29.98 31.62
C ALA A 190 -42.92 31.49 31.37
#